data_AF-A0A933EBT4-F1
#
_entry.id   AF-A0A933EBT4-F1
#
_cell.length_a   1.000
_cell.length_b   1.000
_cell.length_c   1.000
_cell.angle_alpha   90.00
_cell.angle_beta   90.00
_cell.angle_gamma   90.00
#
_symmetry.space_group_name_H-M   'P 1'
#
loop_
_entity.id
_entity.type
_entity.pdbx_description
1 polymer ?
#
loop_
_entity_poly.entity_id
_entity_poly.type
_entity_poly.pdbx_seq_one_letter_code
_entity_poly.pdbx_strand_id
1 'polypeptide(L)'
;MGLFIVDERAYFQPAGIGRFARSKGGHLINDPRAGRTGTVQAVESSLVEAAAIEQGMMLQNLALMAEALGLGGFPNFARHEFAWFQALGFRMGAMPGSRYVGAPRLMSTLLGLLGRDVAVPYPLGLEREGTVLLRPYCPPYFRSMEEAVRAFVETKFDPGGVFRGGAARSGWRDAAGVTAEIPAPGDRAVAATIAYCEYIYRRYGRFPAHSPPWRTVIGFQAAHLDAEFYDRFYGPDALGDTQRRHHARWHG
;
A
#
# COMPACT_ATOMS: atom_id res chain seq x y z
N MET A 1 -4.79 20.08 -0.58
CA MET A 1 -6.22 20.22 -0.93
C MET A 1 -6.98 19.05 -0.29
N GLY A 2 -8.11 19.28 0.40
CA GLY A 2 -8.86 18.21 1.07
C GLY A 2 -10.03 17.68 0.23
N LEU A 3 -10.32 16.38 0.35
CA LEU A 3 -11.45 15.69 -0.29
C LEU A 3 -12.54 15.37 0.75
N PHE A 4 -13.80 15.46 0.36
CA PHE A 4 -14.94 15.01 1.14
C PHE A 4 -15.33 13.59 0.72
N ILE A 5 -14.92 12.61 1.52
CA ILE A 5 -15.11 11.19 1.25
C ILE A 5 -16.47 10.67 1.73
N VAL A 6 -17.17 9.99 0.84
CA VAL A 6 -18.42 9.28 1.08
C VAL A 6 -18.22 7.78 0.95
N ASP A 7 -19.00 7.00 1.69
CA ASP A 7 -18.93 5.55 1.70
C ASP A 7 -20.05 4.95 0.84
N GLU A 8 -19.69 4.49 -0.34
CA GLU A 8 -20.52 3.83 -1.34
C GLU A 8 -21.15 2.52 -0.84
N ARG A 9 -20.47 1.78 0.06
CA ARG A 9 -21.02 0.59 0.73
C ARG A 9 -21.95 0.96 1.90
N ALA A 10 -22.08 2.26 2.18
CA ALA A 10 -22.98 2.83 3.18
C ALA A 10 -23.94 3.87 2.58
N TYR A 11 -24.43 3.64 1.36
CA TYR A 11 -25.38 4.55 0.70
C TYR A 11 -24.86 5.99 0.55
N PHE A 12 -23.56 6.12 0.24
CA PHE A 12 -22.87 7.40 0.04
C PHE A 12 -22.95 8.35 1.27
N GLN A 13 -23.08 7.78 2.47
CA GLN A 13 -22.99 8.56 3.70
C GLN A 13 -21.58 9.12 3.89
N PRO A 14 -21.41 10.30 4.52
CA PRO A 14 -20.07 10.82 4.84
C PRO A 14 -19.30 9.81 5.68
N ALA A 15 -18.11 9.43 5.23
CA ALA A 15 -17.27 8.41 5.87
C ALA A 15 -16.64 8.94 7.17
N GLY A 16 -17.45 9.16 8.21
CA GLY A 16 -17.01 9.73 9.50
C GLY A 16 -16.76 11.24 9.51
N ILE A 17 -16.65 11.86 8.34
CA ILE A 17 -16.21 13.24 8.20
C ILE A 17 -17.35 14.27 8.03
N GLY A 18 -18.61 13.86 8.19
CA GLY A 18 -19.77 14.72 7.93
C GLY A 18 -19.75 16.04 8.71
N ARG A 19 -19.21 16.05 9.93
CA ARG A 19 -19.06 17.26 10.76
C ARG A 19 -18.04 18.27 10.22
N PHE A 20 -17.15 17.85 9.32
CA PHE A 20 -16.14 18.72 8.70
C PHE A 20 -16.62 19.32 7.37
N ALA A 21 -17.84 19.03 6.94
CA ALA A 21 -18.46 19.63 5.76
C ALA A 21 -18.59 21.16 5.90
N ARG A 22 -18.29 21.91 4.83
CA ARG A 22 -18.53 23.37 4.78
C ARG A 22 -19.99 23.74 5.03
N SER A 23 -20.92 22.92 4.54
CA SER A 23 -22.36 23.12 4.82
C SER A 23 -22.73 22.94 6.30
N LYS A 24 -21.81 22.45 7.14
CA LYS A 24 -21.95 22.33 8.61
C LYS A 24 -20.92 23.16 9.37
N GLY A 25 -20.34 24.19 8.74
CA GLY A 25 -19.34 25.07 9.35
C GLY A 25 -17.90 24.52 9.36
N GLY A 26 -17.65 23.38 8.71
CA GLY A 26 -16.32 22.80 8.56
C GLY A 26 -15.53 23.35 7.36
N HIS A 27 -14.46 22.65 6.97
CA HIS A 27 -13.50 23.09 5.95
C HIS A 27 -13.47 22.22 4.68
N LEU A 28 -14.17 21.09 4.67
CA LEU A 28 -14.24 20.18 3.52
C LEU A 28 -15.40 20.54 2.61
N ILE A 29 -15.14 20.67 1.30
CA ILE A 29 -16.17 21.01 0.31
C ILE A 29 -16.98 19.75 0.02
N ASN A 30 -18.24 19.76 0.44
CA ASN A 30 -19.17 18.64 0.30
C ASN A 30 -20.22 18.84 -0.80
N ASP A 31 -20.03 19.83 -1.69
CA ASP A 31 -20.79 19.96 -2.93
C ASP A 31 -20.18 19.03 -4.01
N PRO A 32 -20.91 18.01 -4.49
CA PRO A 32 -20.41 17.09 -5.51
C PRO A 32 -20.01 17.79 -6.81
N ARG A 33 -20.65 18.93 -7.14
CA ARG A 33 -20.37 19.69 -8.37
C ARG A 33 -18.99 20.35 -8.33
N ALA A 34 -18.40 20.53 -7.15
CA ALA A 34 -17.10 21.15 -6.97
C ALA A 34 -15.92 20.21 -7.29
N GLY A 35 -16.17 18.94 -7.63
CA GLY A 35 -15.12 17.97 -7.96
C GLY A 35 -14.21 17.62 -6.78
N ARG A 36 -14.65 17.88 -5.54
CA ARG A 36 -13.88 17.62 -4.30
C ARG A 36 -14.50 16.55 -3.42
N THR A 37 -15.33 15.70 -4.00
CA THR A 37 -15.95 14.55 -3.35
C THR A 37 -15.40 13.28 -3.98
N GLY A 38 -15.23 12.22 -3.18
CA GLY A 38 -14.74 10.92 -3.66
C GLY A 38 -15.35 9.78 -2.86
N THR A 39 -15.39 8.59 -3.44
CA THR A 39 -15.81 7.37 -2.73
C THR A 39 -14.63 6.76 -1.98
N VAL A 40 -14.89 5.92 -0.98
CA VAL A 40 -13.83 5.19 -0.26
C VAL A 40 -13.04 4.33 -1.25
N GLN A 41 -13.73 3.57 -2.11
CA GLN A 41 -13.09 2.77 -3.15
C GLN A 41 -12.24 3.60 -4.11
N ALA A 42 -12.73 4.77 -4.56
CA ALA A 42 -11.96 5.59 -5.50
C ALA A 42 -10.63 6.06 -4.86
N VAL A 43 -10.68 6.55 -3.61
CA VAL A 43 -9.48 6.98 -2.89
C VAL A 43 -8.51 5.81 -2.69
N GLU A 44 -9.01 4.67 -2.22
CA GLU A 44 -8.16 3.49 -1.96
C GLU A 44 -7.56 2.92 -3.25
N SER A 45 -8.30 2.89 -4.35
CA SER A 45 -7.78 2.49 -5.66
C SER A 45 -6.69 3.44 -6.14
N SER A 46 -6.90 4.76 -6.06
CA SER A 46 -5.89 5.74 -6.46
C SER A 46 -4.61 5.62 -5.63
N LEU A 47 -4.71 5.28 -4.34
CA LEU A 47 -3.53 5.03 -3.50
C LEU A 47 -2.74 3.79 -3.96
N VAL A 48 -3.44 2.71 -4.33
CA VAL A 48 -2.81 1.50 -4.86
C VAL A 48 -2.16 1.76 -6.22
N GLU A 49 -2.83 2.52 -7.09
CA GLU A 49 -2.29 2.92 -8.39
C GLU A 49 -1.04 3.78 -8.24
N ALA A 50 -1.04 4.75 -7.32
CA ALA A 50 0.13 5.56 -7.01
C ALA A 50 1.30 4.69 -6.50
N ALA A 51 1.03 3.73 -5.60
CA ALA A 51 2.04 2.80 -5.12
C ALA A 51 2.60 1.87 -6.22
N ALA A 52 1.78 1.52 -7.22
CA ALA A 52 2.23 0.71 -8.34
C ALA A 52 3.27 1.44 -9.22
N ILE A 53 3.23 2.78 -9.28
CA ILE A 53 4.25 3.58 -9.97
C ILE A 53 5.61 3.41 -9.29
N GLU A 54 5.65 3.53 -7.96
CA GLU A 54 6.89 3.34 -7.18
C GLU A 54 7.42 1.91 -7.33
N GLN A 55 6.54 0.91 -7.33
CA GLN A 55 6.94 -0.47 -7.62
C GLN A 55 7.52 -0.61 -9.04
N GLY A 56 6.94 0.07 -10.03
CA GLY A 56 7.44 0.05 -11.41
C GLY A 56 8.85 0.61 -11.52
N MET A 57 9.15 1.71 -10.81
CA MET A 57 10.50 2.27 -10.73
C MET A 57 11.49 1.28 -10.10
N MET A 58 11.08 0.57 -9.05
CA MET A 58 11.91 -0.47 -8.44
C MET A 58 12.17 -1.64 -9.41
N LEU A 59 11.17 -2.06 -10.17
CA LEU A 59 11.32 -3.10 -11.20
C LEU A 59 12.27 -2.65 -12.33
N GLN A 60 12.24 -1.39 -12.72
CA GLN A 60 13.22 -0.85 -13.67
C GLN A 60 14.65 -0.94 -13.11
N ASN A 61 14.85 -0.58 -11.84
CA ASN A 61 16.15 -0.72 -11.19
C ASN A 61 16.60 -2.19 -11.14
N LEU A 62 15.69 -3.12 -10.82
CA LEU A 62 15.99 -4.56 -10.83
C LEU A 62 16.34 -5.06 -12.23
N ALA A 63 15.67 -4.59 -13.28
CA ALA A 63 15.98 -4.93 -14.66
C ALA A 63 17.38 -4.47 -15.06
N LEU A 64 17.73 -3.21 -14.73
CA LEU A 64 19.07 -2.67 -14.99
C LEU A 64 20.16 -3.44 -14.23
N MET A 65 19.89 -3.83 -12.98
CA MET A 65 20.81 -4.65 -12.20
C MET A 65 20.94 -6.07 -12.76
N ALA A 66 19.84 -6.69 -13.18
CA ALA A 66 19.88 -8.00 -13.82
C ALA A 66 20.75 -7.96 -15.09
N GLU A 67 20.56 -6.95 -15.94
CA GLU A 67 21.37 -6.72 -17.13
C GLU A 67 22.86 -6.54 -16.79
N ALA A 68 23.18 -5.68 -15.81
CA ALA A 68 24.56 -5.44 -15.38
C ALA A 68 25.26 -6.71 -14.85
N LEU A 69 24.49 -7.58 -14.21
CA LEU A 69 24.98 -8.86 -13.71
C LEU A 69 25.04 -9.94 -14.81
N GLY A 70 24.48 -9.72 -16.00
CA GLY A 70 24.36 -10.73 -17.05
C GLY A 70 23.28 -11.78 -16.76
N LEU A 71 22.30 -11.45 -15.92
CA LEU A 71 21.12 -12.27 -15.68
C LEU A 71 20.03 -11.93 -16.70
N GLY A 72 19.16 -12.90 -16.98
CA GLY A 72 17.88 -12.64 -17.61
C GLY A 72 16.84 -12.25 -16.57
N GLY A 73 15.81 -11.53 -16.99
CA GLY A 73 14.67 -11.27 -16.11
C GLY A 73 13.57 -10.48 -16.77
N PHE A 74 12.39 -10.51 -16.15
CA PHE A 74 11.23 -9.78 -16.63
C PHE A 74 10.29 -9.40 -15.48
N PRO A 75 9.58 -8.26 -15.61
CA PRO A 75 8.49 -7.93 -14.70
C PRO A 75 7.30 -8.85 -14.93
N ASN A 76 6.65 -9.31 -13.87
CA ASN A 76 5.48 -10.17 -13.97
C ASN A 76 4.36 -9.74 -13.01
N PHE A 77 3.13 -10.14 -13.35
CA PHE A 77 1.99 -9.99 -12.44
C PHE A 77 2.19 -10.90 -11.23
N ALA A 78 2.17 -10.31 -10.04
CA ALA A 78 2.54 -10.97 -8.79
C ALA A 78 1.53 -10.68 -7.67
N ARG A 79 0.25 -10.52 -8.01
CA ARG A 79 -0.81 -10.31 -7.01
C ARG A 79 -1.15 -11.63 -6.34
N HIS A 80 -0.92 -11.68 -5.03
CA HIS A 80 -1.38 -12.76 -4.17
C HIS A 80 -2.16 -12.17 -3.00
N GLU A 81 -3.38 -12.65 -2.77
CA GLU A 81 -4.23 -12.15 -1.68
C GLU A 81 -3.61 -12.43 -0.30
N PHE A 82 -3.02 -13.62 -0.10
CA PHE A 82 -2.44 -14.01 1.18
C PHE A 82 -1.29 -15.03 1.11
N ALA A 83 -1.21 -15.88 0.08
CA ALA A 83 -0.28 -17.01 0.04
C ALA A 83 1.20 -16.59 0.16
N TRP A 84 1.61 -15.51 -0.53
CA TRP A 84 2.99 -15.01 -0.42
C TRP A 84 3.30 -14.44 0.96
N PHE A 85 2.36 -13.73 1.56
CA PHE A 85 2.54 -13.22 2.92
C PHE A 85 2.68 -14.36 3.94
N GLN A 86 1.89 -15.43 3.80
CA GLN A 86 2.04 -16.65 4.60
C GLN A 86 3.43 -17.28 4.43
N ALA A 87 3.88 -17.43 3.17
CA ALA A 87 5.20 -17.99 2.88
C ALA A 87 6.35 -17.13 3.44
N LEU A 88 6.18 -15.80 3.47
CA LEU A 88 7.13 -14.86 4.05
C LEU A 88 7.06 -14.76 5.58
N GLY A 89 6.16 -15.52 6.23
CA GLY A 89 6.02 -15.53 7.68
C GLY A 89 5.29 -14.32 8.26
N PHE A 90 4.44 -13.65 7.47
CA PHE A 90 3.58 -12.61 8.02
C PHE A 90 2.64 -13.19 9.08
N ARG A 91 2.40 -12.41 10.12
CA ARG A 91 1.26 -12.60 11.00
C ARG A 91 -0.01 -12.45 10.18
N MET A 92 -0.87 -13.46 10.24
CA MET A 92 -2.14 -13.48 9.52
C MET A 92 -3.31 -13.21 10.47
N GLY A 93 -4.28 -12.44 10.00
CA GLY A 93 -5.62 -12.35 10.56
C GLY A 93 -6.61 -13.12 9.71
N ALA A 94 -7.85 -13.23 10.17
CA ALA A 94 -8.95 -13.81 9.41
C ALA A 94 -10.25 -13.04 9.68
N MET A 95 -11.09 -12.93 8.66
CA MET A 95 -12.43 -12.37 8.80
C MET A 95 -13.42 -13.12 7.91
N PRO A 96 -14.73 -13.09 8.22
CA PRO A 96 -15.73 -13.74 7.37
C PRO A 96 -15.65 -13.19 5.94
N GLY A 97 -15.77 -14.06 4.94
CA GLY A 97 -15.63 -13.71 3.53
C GLY A 97 -16.63 -12.66 3.09
N SER A 98 -17.86 -12.70 3.62
CA SER A 98 -18.86 -11.67 3.38
C SER A 98 -18.38 -10.28 3.84
N ARG A 99 -17.68 -10.19 4.97
CA ARG A 99 -17.06 -8.95 5.45
C ARG A 99 -15.84 -8.57 4.62
N TYR A 100 -15.01 -9.54 4.24
CA TYR A 100 -13.82 -9.31 3.41
C TYR A 100 -14.17 -8.65 2.08
N VAL A 101 -15.24 -9.10 1.42
CA VAL A 101 -15.71 -8.54 0.14
C VAL A 101 -16.66 -7.35 0.31
N GLY A 102 -17.07 -7.03 1.54
CA GLY A 102 -17.98 -5.94 1.85
C GLY A 102 -19.43 -6.18 1.44
N ALA A 103 -19.91 -7.43 1.57
CA ALA A 103 -21.28 -7.80 1.30
C ALA A 103 -22.26 -7.04 2.22
N PRO A 104 -23.48 -6.71 1.74
CA PRO A 104 -24.52 -6.12 2.57
C PRO A 104 -24.80 -6.94 3.84
N ARG A 105 -25.24 -6.28 4.92
CA ARG A 105 -25.49 -6.93 6.22
C ARG A 105 -26.47 -8.10 6.12
N LEU A 106 -27.57 -7.94 5.37
CA LEU A 106 -28.57 -8.98 5.19
C LEU A 106 -27.97 -10.25 4.56
N MET A 107 -27.15 -10.06 3.51
CA MET A 107 -26.46 -11.16 2.82
C MET A 107 -25.43 -11.82 3.73
N SER A 108 -24.65 -11.03 4.48
CA SER A 108 -23.68 -11.53 5.45
C SER A 108 -24.34 -12.40 6.53
N THR A 109 -25.46 -11.96 7.09
CA THR A 109 -26.21 -12.73 8.09
C THR A 109 -26.72 -14.05 7.51
N LEU A 110 -27.27 -14.03 6.29
CA LEU A 110 -27.76 -15.24 5.63
C LEU A 110 -26.63 -16.25 5.37
N LEU A 111 -25.49 -15.78 4.85
CA LEU A 111 -24.32 -16.65 4.61
C LEU A 111 -23.78 -17.26 5.91
N GLY A 112 -23.75 -16.46 6.99
CA GLY A 112 -23.36 -16.93 8.31
C GLY A 112 -24.30 -18.04 8.83
N LEU A 113 -25.62 -17.84 8.74
CA LEU A 113 -26.61 -18.84 9.17
C LEU A 113 -26.55 -20.14 8.35
N LEU A 114 -26.22 -20.05 7.06
CA LEU A 114 -26.06 -21.21 6.19
C LEU A 114 -24.69 -21.91 6.35
N GLY A 115 -23.80 -21.41 7.21
CA GLY A 115 -22.43 -21.93 7.34
C GLY A 115 -21.59 -21.76 6.07
N ARG A 116 -21.95 -20.80 5.21
CA ARG A 116 -21.30 -20.53 3.91
C ARG A 116 -20.39 -19.30 3.93
N ASP A 117 -20.29 -18.63 5.07
CA ASP A 117 -19.42 -17.47 5.25
C ASP A 117 -18.00 -17.92 5.66
N VAL A 118 -17.23 -18.38 4.67
CA VAL A 118 -15.88 -18.93 4.87
C VAL A 118 -14.92 -17.81 5.28
N ALA A 119 -14.10 -18.06 6.29
CA ALA A 119 -13.08 -17.12 6.74
C ALA A 119 -12.00 -16.91 5.68
N VAL A 120 -11.71 -15.65 5.37
CA VAL A 120 -10.65 -15.25 4.44
C VAL A 120 -9.44 -14.76 5.24
N PRO A 121 -8.26 -15.39 5.08
CA PRO A 121 -7.04 -14.94 5.73
C PRO A 121 -6.50 -13.67 5.07
N TYR A 122 -5.86 -12.81 5.85
CA TYR A 122 -5.21 -11.60 5.33
C TYR A 122 -4.01 -11.18 6.18
N PRO A 123 -2.98 -10.57 5.57
CA PRO A 123 -1.77 -10.16 6.28
C PRO A 123 -2.01 -9.01 7.24
N LEU A 124 -1.43 -9.10 8.45
CA LEU A 124 -1.45 -8.04 9.47
C LEU A 124 -0.10 -7.31 9.53
N GLY A 125 1.01 -8.05 9.56
CA GLY A 125 2.36 -7.48 9.64
C GLY A 125 3.42 -8.57 9.67
N LEU A 126 4.69 -8.19 9.63
CA LEU A 126 5.83 -9.10 9.70
C LEU A 126 6.54 -8.92 11.04
N GLU A 127 6.60 -10.01 11.81
CA GLU A 127 7.27 -10.08 13.10
C GLU A 127 8.29 -11.23 13.04
N ARG A 128 9.48 -11.04 13.61
CA ARG A 128 10.50 -12.07 13.71
C ARG A 128 11.15 -12.01 15.08
N GLU A 129 11.12 -13.13 15.79
CA GLU A 129 11.74 -13.25 17.13
C GLU A 129 11.28 -12.15 18.10
N GLY A 130 9.97 -11.83 18.09
CA GLY A 130 9.37 -10.77 18.91
C GLY A 130 9.62 -9.34 18.42
N THR A 131 10.40 -9.15 17.35
CA THR A 131 10.67 -7.84 16.75
C THR A 131 9.68 -7.57 15.60
N VAL A 132 9.01 -6.41 15.64
CA VAL A 132 8.13 -5.96 14.57
C VAL A 132 8.98 -5.38 13.43
N LEU A 133 9.07 -6.09 12.31
CA LEU A 133 9.83 -5.67 11.13
C LEU A 133 8.99 -4.78 10.22
N LEU A 134 7.74 -5.16 9.98
CA LEU A 134 6.80 -4.43 9.13
C LEU A 134 5.44 -4.35 9.81
N ARG A 135 4.94 -3.13 10.03
CA ARG A 135 3.61 -2.88 10.58
C ARG A 135 2.85 -1.82 9.76
N PRO A 136 1.55 -2.03 9.47
CA PRO A 136 0.70 -1.00 8.92
C PRO A 136 0.33 0.01 10.01
N TYR A 137 -0.06 1.22 9.60
CA TYR A 137 -0.64 2.24 10.49
C TYR A 137 -2.12 1.96 10.77
N CYS A 138 -2.38 0.83 11.43
CA CYS A 138 -3.70 0.46 11.92
C CYS A 138 -3.59 -0.62 13.02
N PRO A 139 -4.67 -0.90 13.76
CA PRO A 139 -4.67 -2.01 14.71
C PRO A 139 -4.39 -3.37 14.04
N PRO A 140 -3.71 -4.31 14.73
CA PRO A 140 -3.43 -4.29 16.17
C PRO A 140 -2.12 -3.60 16.58
N TYR A 141 -1.33 -3.06 15.64
CA TYR A 141 -0.03 -2.45 15.96
C TYR A 141 -0.13 -1.05 16.57
N PHE A 142 -1.29 -0.41 16.41
CA PHE A 142 -1.71 0.81 17.09
C PHE A 142 -3.05 0.53 17.77
N ARG A 143 -3.31 1.13 18.94
CA ARG A 143 -4.53 0.86 19.73
C ARG A 143 -5.78 1.42 19.06
N SER A 144 -5.63 2.49 18.29
CA SER A 144 -6.70 3.16 17.56
C SER A 144 -6.18 3.72 16.23
N MET A 145 -7.10 4.10 15.33
CA MET A 145 -6.70 4.82 14.12
C MET A 145 -6.27 6.26 14.45
N GLU A 146 -6.76 6.84 15.55
CA GLU A 146 -6.20 8.10 16.05
C GLU A 146 -4.70 8.00 16.33
N GLU A 147 -4.29 7.00 17.11
CA GLU A 147 -2.87 6.78 17.43
C GLU A 147 -2.06 6.53 16.15
N ALA A 148 -2.59 5.72 15.23
CA ALA A 148 -1.94 5.42 13.96
C ALA A 148 -1.74 6.68 13.08
N VAL A 149 -2.75 7.54 12.97
CA VAL A 149 -2.67 8.77 12.18
C VAL A 149 -1.67 9.74 12.79
N ARG A 150 -1.66 9.91 14.12
CA ARG A 150 -0.69 10.76 14.81
C ARG A 150 0.74 10.26 14.61
N ALA A 151 0.97 8.96 14.83
CA ALA A 151 2.28 8.34 14.61
C ALA A 151 2.77 8.50 13.17
N PHE A 152 1.88 8.45 12.18
CA PHE A 152 2.23 8.70 10.78
C PHE A 152 2.68 10.16 10.57
N VAL A 153 1.95 11.13 11.14
CA VAL A 153 2.29 12.55 11.05
C VAL A 153 3.63 12.82 11.73
N GLU A 154 3.84 12.30 12.94
CA GLU A 154 5.08 12.41 13.71
C GLU A 154 6.27 11.86 12.93
N THR A 155 6.15 10.65 12.36
CA THR A 155 7.20 10.03 11.53
C THR A 155 7.66 10.94 10.38
N LYS A 156 6.76 11.76 9.85
CA LYS A 156 7.05 12.68 8.74
C LYS A 156 7.53 14.06 9.20
N PHE A 157 6.97 14.59 10.29
CA PHE A 157 7.06 16.02 10.61
C PHE A 157 7.59 16.37 12.00
N ASP A 158 7.85 15.40 12.87
CA ASP A 158 8.55 15.65 14.13
C ASP A 158 9.99 16.14 13.87
N PRO A 159 10.68 16.73 14.86
CA PRO A 159 12.04 17.23 14.67
C PRO A 159 13.02 16.23 14.03
N GLY A 160 12.89 14.92 14.31
CA GLY A 160 13.67 13.85 13.67
C GLY A 160 13.03 13.19 12.44
N GLY A 161 11.83 13.63 12.06
CA GLY A 161 11.01 13.05 10.99
C GLY A 161 11.57 13.27 9.59
N VAL A 162 10.99 12.56 8.63
CA VAL A 162 11.46 12.50 7.22
C VAL A 162 11.63 13.88 6.59
N PHE A 163 10.72 14.81 6.82
CA PHE A 163 10.73 16.17 6.26
C PHE A 163 11.33 17.23 7.19
N ARG A 164 12.02 16.80 8.26
CA ARG A 164 12.70 17.68 9.21
C ARG A 164 14.14 17.19 9.37
N GLY A 165 14.61 16.86 10.57
CA GLY A 165 15.98 16.39 10.82
C GLY A 165 16.35 15.13 10.03
N GLY A 166 15.37 14.28 9.66
CA GLY A 166 15.60 13.12 8.80
C GLY A 166 16.02 13.47 7.37
N ALA A 167 15.68 14.67 6.90
CA ALA A 167 16.02 15.13 5.55
C ALA A 167 17.53 15.20 5.30
N ALA A 168 18.32 15.43 6.37
CA ALA A 168 19.79 15.47 6.29
C ALA A 168 20.43 14.17 5.76
N ARG A 169 19.69 13.05 5.74
CA ARG A 169 20.13 11.77 5.15
C ARG A 169 19.80 11.61 3.66
N SER A 170 19.17 12.61 3.05
CA SER A 170 18.82 12.58 1.62
C SER A 170 20.03 12.91 0.73
N GLY A 171 19.90 12.66 -0.58
CA GLY A 171 20.91 13.04 -1.56
C GLY A 171 20.89 14.51 -1.99
N TRP A 172 20.04 15.35 -1.38
CA TRP A 172 19.94 16.77 -1.71
C TRP A 172 21.13 17.55 -1.14
N ARG A 173 21.70 18.45 -1.95
CA ARG A 173 22.78 19.36 -1.50
C ARG A 173 22.33 20.28 -0.36
N ASP A 174 21.09 20.76 -0.43
CA ASP A 174 20.44 21.54 0.62
C ASP A 174 19.12 20.86 1.02
N ALA A 175 19.24 19.74 1.73
CA ALA A 175 18.07 18.99 2.17
C ALA A 175 17.17 19.77 3.14
N ALA A 176 17.78 20.62 3.98
CA ALA A 176 17.06 21.41 4.96
C ALA A 176 16.20 22.49 4.28
N GLY A 177 16.77 23.22 3.31
CA GLY A 177 16.03 24.21 2.53
C GLY A 177 14.85 23.59 1.76
N VAL A 178 15.09 22.49 1.06
CA VAL A 178 14.04 21.79 0.28
C VAL A 178 12.89 21.30 1.17
N THR A 179 13.19 20.75 2.34
CA THR A 179 12.14 20.15 3.19
C THR A 179 11.46 21.14 4.12
N ALA A 180 12.08 22.30 4.40
CA ALA A 180 11.46 23.38 5.16
C ALA A 180 10.20 23.94 4.46
N GLU A 181 10.16 23.89 3.13
CA GLU A 181 9.01 24.34 2.32
C GLU A 181 7.81 23.39 2.39
N ILE A 182 7.97 22.18 2.95
CA ILE A 182 6.90 21.19 3.05
C ILE A 182 6.10 21.43 4.34
N PRO A 183 4.87 21.98 4.24
CA PRO A 183 4.08 22.30 5.41
C PRO A 183 3.59 21.02 6.09
N ALA A 184 3.61 21.01 7.42
CA ALA A 184 2.93 19.98 8.19
C ALA A 184 1.40 20.10 7.99
N PRO A 185 0.66 18.98 8.04
CA PRO A 185 -0.80 19.04 8.03
C PRO A 185 -1.30 19.76 9.27
N GLY A 186 -2.17 20.76 9.09
CA GLY A 186 -2.78 21.47 10.22
C GLY A 186 -3.81 20.61 10.98
N ASP A 187 -4.09 20.98 12.24
CA ASP A 187 -4.93 20.21 13.17
C ASP A 187 -6.30 19.81 12.60
N ARG A 188 -6.95 20.71 11.87
CA ARG A 188 -8.25 20.44 11.25
C ARG A 188 -8.19 19.29 10.23
N ALA A 189 -7.08 19.19 9.48
CA ALA A 189 -6.86 18.13 8.51
C ALA A 189 -6.57 16.81 9.23
N VAL A 190 -5.72 16.84 10.26
CA VAL A 190 -5.43 15.67 11.10
C VAL A 190 -6.72 15.13 11.75
N ALA A 191 -7.55 16.01 12.32
CA ALA A 191 -8.82 15.64 12.94
C ALA A 191 -9.82 15.03 11.94
N ALA A 192 -9.88 15.54 10.71
CA ALA A 192 -10.72 14.97 9.66
C ALA A 192 -10.21 13.58 9.23
N THR A 193 -8.89 13.42 9.07
CA THR A 193 -8.26 12.14 8.74
C THR A 193 -8.50 11.09 9.84
N ILE A 194 -8.32 11.46 11.12
CA ILE A 194 -8.63 10.58 12.25
C ILE A 194 -10.09 10.10 12.18
N ALA A 195 -11.04 11.03 11.98
CA ALA A 195 -12.46 10.70 11.91
C ALA A 195 -12.80 9.75 10.75
N TYR A 196 -12.15 9.94 9.60
CA TYR A 196 -12.28 9.05 8.44
C TYR A 196 -11.73 7.65 8.75
N CYS A 197 -10.48 7.57 9.19
CA CYS A 197 -9.80 6.31 9.47
C CYS A 197 -10.52 5.51 10.56
N GLU A 198 -10.94 6.16 11.65
CA GLU A 198 -11.76 5.54 12.72
C GLU A 198 -13.08 5.01 12.18
N TYR A 199 -13.78 5.79 11.32
CA TYR A 199 -15.02 5.33 10.72
C TYR A 199 -14.82 4.05 9.91
N ILE A 200 -13.80 4.01 9.05
CA ILE A 200 -13.48 2.85 8.21
C ILE A 200 -13.17 1.64 9.08
N TYR A 201 -12.25 1.78 10.03
CA TYR A 201 -11.83 0.67 10.89
C TYR A 201 -13.00 0.13 11.72
N ARG A 202 -13.78 1.00 12.37
CA ARG A 202 -14.95 0.60 13.17
C ARG A 202 -16.03 -0.09 12.33
N ARG A 203 -16.25 0.36 11.09
CA ARG A 203 -17.30 -0.19 10.23
C ARG A 203 -16.90 -1.52 9.60
N TYR A 204 -15.67 -1.63 9.12
CA TYR A 204 -15.21 -2.75 8.30
C TYR A 204 -14.33 -3.75 9.06
N GLY A 205 -13.85 -3.39 10.26
CA GLY A 205 -12.96 -4.23 11.07
C GLY A 205 -11.53 -4.32 10.53
N ARG A 206 -11.21 -3.54 9.49
CA ARG A 206 -9.88 -3.40 8.90
C ARG A 206 -9.71 -2.02 8.27
N PHE A 207 -8.47 -1.66 8.02
CA PHE A 207 -8.11 -0.48 7.24
C PHE A 207 -6.96 -0.86 6.29
N PRO A 208 -7.08 -0.61 4.98
CA PRO A 208 -8.22 0.02 4.27
C PRO A 208 -9.48 -0.86 4.18
N ALA A 209 -10.59 -0.34 3.63
CA ALA A 209 -11.87 -1.05 3.55
C ALA A 209 -11.92 -2.09 2.40
N HIS A 210 -11.37 -1.74 1.24
CA HIS A 210 -11.47 -2.52 -0.01
C HIS A 210 -10.28 -3.44 -0.25
N SER A 211 -9.23 -3.32 0.55
CA SER A 211 -8.04 -4.16 0.45
C SER A 211 -7.48 -4.48 1.84
N PRO A 212 -6.75 -5.59 2.00
CA PRO A 212 -5.98 -5.82 3.21
C PRO A 212 -4.87 -4.77 3.37
N PRO A 213 -4.31 -4.58 4.58
CA PRO A 213 -3.27 -3.58 4.84
C PRO A 213 -1.99 -3.77 4.00
N TRP A 214 -1.77 -4.97 3.47
CA TRP A 214 -0.63 -5.30 2.62
C TRP A 214 -1.09 -5.85 1.28
N ARG A 215 -0.41 -5.45 0.21
CA ARG A 215 -0.74 -5.87 -1.15
C ARG A 215 0.51 -6.05 -1.99
N THR A 216 0.56 -7.14 -2.76
CA THR A 216 1.49 -7.32 -3.87
C THR A 216 0.77 -7.07 -5.19
N VAL A 217 1.46 -6.51 -6.18
CA VAL A 217 0.88 -6.21 -7.50
C VAL A 217 1.79 -6.72 -8.61
N ILE A 218 3.05 -6.30 -8.61
CA ILE A 218 4.06 -6.64 -9.60
C ILE A 218 5.31 -7.19 -8.93
N GLY A 219 6.00 -8.09 -9.63
CA GLY A 219 7.26 -8.70 -9.21
C GLY A 219 8.29 -8.63 -10.33
N PHE A 220 9.55 -8.89 -9.99
CA PHE A 220 10.62 -9.09 -10.97
C PHE A 220 11.18 -10.50 -10.78
N GLN A 221 11.17 -11.30 -11.84
CA GLN A 221 11.85 -12.58 -11.85
C GLN A 221 13.22 -12.42 -12.51
N ALA A 222 14.28 -12.87 -11.83
CA ALA A 222 15.63 -12.96 -12.38
C ALA A 222 16.03 -14.45 -12.50
N ALA A 223 16.79 -14.78 -13.54
CA ALA A 223 17.24 -16.15 -13.79
C ALA A 223 18.60 -16.19 -14.50
N HIS A 224 19.33 -17.28 -14.29
CA HIS A 224 20.45 -17.66 -15.15
C HIS A 224 19.90 -18.06 -16.52
N LEU A 225 20.49 -17.52 -17.58
CA LEU A 225 20.12 -17.86 -18.94
C LEU A 225 20.97 -19.02 -19.44
N ASP A 226 20.32 -19.97 -20.11
CA ASP A 226 20.96 -21.09 -20.79
C ASP A 226 21.44 -20.63 -22.17
N ALA A 227 22.73 -20.29 -22.30
CA ALA A 227 23.28 -19.79 -23.55
C ALA A 227 23.15 -20.79 -24.71
N GLU A 228 23.27 -22.10 -24.45
CA GLU A 228 23.18 -23.14 -25.48
C GLU A 228 21.76 -23.24 -26.05
N PHE A 229 20.73 -23.08 -25.19
CA PHE A 229 19.35 -22.98 -25.63
C PHE A 229 19.14 -21.79 -26.58
N TYR A 230 19.68 -20.61 -26.25
CA TYR A 230 19.55 -19.43 -27.11
C TYR A 230 20.30 -19.60 -28.44
N ASP A 231 21.51 -20.17 -28.41
CA ASP A 231 22.31 -20.42 -29.63
C ASP A 231 21.62 -21.39 -30.60
N ARG A 232 20.82 -22.32 -30.09
CA ARG A 232 20.09 -23.30 -30.91
C ARG A 232 18.80 -22.75 -31.52
N PHE A 233 18.08 -21.89 -30.80
CA PHE A 233 16.69 -21.54 -31.15
C PHE A 233 16.45 -20.06 -31.48
N TYR A 234 17.40 -19.17 -31.20
CA TYR A 234 17.26 -17.74 -31.40
C TYR A 234 18.35 -17.18 -32.33
N GLY A 235 18.13 -15.97 -32.85
CA GLY A 235 19.17 -15.24 -33.57
C GLY A 235 20.35 -14.87 -32.63
N PRO A 236 21.56 -14.65 -33.17
CA PRO A 236 22.76 -14.38 -32.37
C PRO A 236 22.62 -13.16 -31.45
N ASP A 237 21.81 -12.17 -31.86
CA ASP A 237 21.57 -10.93 -31.12
C ASP A 237 20.59 -11.09 -29.94
N ALA A 238 19.98 -12.25 -29.77
CA ALA A 238 19.02 -12.49 -28.68
C ALA A 238 19.69 -12.57 -27.30
N LEU A 239 20.99 -12.90 -27.27
CA LEU A 239 21.76 -13.00 -26.03
C LEU A 239 23.05 -12.18 -26.15
N GLY A 240 23.11 -11.11 -25.37
CA GLY A 240 24.25 -10.23 -25.33
C GLY A 240 25.49 -10.87 -24.69
N ASP A 241 26.62 -10.25 -25.01
CA ASP A 241 27.94 -10.54 -24.46
C ASP A 241 27.99 -10.52 -22.93
N THR A 242 27.17 -9.68 -22.28
CA THR A 242 27.09 -9.59 -20.83
C THR A 242 26.51 -10.86 -20.21
N GLN A 243 25.43 -11.39 -20.78
CA GLN A 243 24.77 -12.61 -20.32
C GLN A 243 25.65 -13.83 -20.60
N ARG A 244 26.27 -13.90 -21.79
CA ARG A 244 27.19 -15.00 -22.15
C ARG A 244 28.36 -15.13 -21.18
N ARG A 245 28.86 -14.01 -20.65
CA ARG A 245 29.97 -13.99 -19.69
C ARG A 245 29.52 -14.11 -18.23
N HIS A 246 28.23 -14.25 -17.94
CA HIS A 246 27.72 -14.32 -16.57
C HIS A 246 28.40 -15.44 -15.76
N HIS A 247 28.38 -16.66 -16.27
CA HIS A 247 28.95 -17.81 -15.56
C HIS A 247 30.43 -17.64 -15.26
N ALA A 248 31.23 -17.27 -16.28
CA ALA A 248 32.67 -17.03 -16.10
C ALA A 248 32.98 -15.87 -15.14
N ARG A 249 32.12 -14.84 -15.07
CA ARG A 249 32.34 -13.66 -14.20
C ARG A 249 31.97 -13.93 -12.75
N TRP A 250 30.90 -14.67 -12.51
CA TRP A 250 30.29 -14.77 -11.17
C TRP A 250 30.44 -16.13 -10.52
N HIS A 251 30.66 -17.19 -11.31
CA HIS A 251 30.65 -18.57 -10.82
C HIS A 251 31.95 -19.36 -11.05
N GLY A 252 32.88 -18.83 -11.88
CA GLY A 252 34.19 -19.44 -12.15
C GLY A 252 34.18 -20.32 -13.39
#